data_AF-K9ACW7-F1
#
_entry.id   AF-K9ACW7-F1
#
_cell.length_a   1.000
_cell.length_b   1.000
_cell.length_c   1.000
_cell.angle_alpha   90.00
_cell.angle_beta   90.00
_cell.angle_gamma   90.00
#
_symmetry.space_group_name_H-M   'P 1'
#
loop_
_entity.id
_entity.type
_entity.pdbx_description
1 polymer ?
#
loop_
_entity_poly.entity_id
_entity_poly.type
_entity_poly.pdbx_seq_one_letter_code
_entity_poly.pdbx_strand_id
1 'polypeptide(L)'
;MTLDLDPAILWLLIPGFLVTVVAAYLLGARNGGRRVLRRLHRFSNNHAPAGMEEVPADRYRAALVINPTKANAKNIAATAKAICRFEGWAPPLIFETTLEDAGEGAANEALEAGVDVVIAAGGDGTIRAVASALTGTATPMGIIPMGTGNLLARNLDLVLDKPEWAIR
;
A
#
# COMPACT_ATOMS: atom_id res chain seq x y z
N MET A 1 -25.01 -26.86 43.13
CA MET A 1 -25.89 -26.53 41.99
C MET A 1 -24.98 -26.24 40.80
N THR A 2 -24.49 -27.29 40.16
CA THR A 2 -23.64 -27.22 38.96
C THR A 2 -24.55 -26.98 37.77
N LEU A 3 -24.35 -25.86 37.07
CA LEU A 3 -25.05 -25.57 35.82
C LEU A 3 -24.55 -26.58 34.78
N ASP A 4 -25.32 -27.64 34.58
CA ASP A 4 -25.10 -28.63 33.52
C ASP A 4 -25.57 -27.99 32.20
N LEU A 5 -24.68 -27.18 31.61
CA LEU A 5 -24.92 -26.60 30.30
C LEU A 5 -24.74 -27.70 29.25
N ASP A 6 -25.82 -27.98 28.52
CA ASP A 6 -25.81 -28.95 27.42
C ASP A 6 -24.61 -28.68 26.50
N PRO A 7 -23.74 -29.68 26.23
CA PRO A 7 -22.59 -29.52 25.34
C PRO A 7 -22.99 -28.94 23.97
N ALA A 8 -24.21 -29.18 23.47
CA ALA A 8 -24.73 -28.57 22.25
C ALA A 8 -24.84 -27.04 22.31
N ILE A 9 -25.12 -26.46 23.49
CA ILE A 9 -25.19 -25.01 23.70
C ILE A 9 -23.78 -24.41 23.73
N LEU A 10 -22.79 -25.14 24.26
CA LEU A 10 -21.38 -24.73 24.24
C LEU A 10 -20.82 -24.65 22.81
N TRP A 11 -21.23 -25.58 21.93
CA TRP A 11 -20.87 -25.58 20.50
C TRP A 11 -21.52 -24.45 19.68
N LEU A 12 -22.57 -23.78 20.19
CA LEU A 12 -23.22 -22.63 19.53
C LEU A 12 -22.70 -21.27 20.03
N LEU A 13 -22.22 -21.19 21.27
CA LEU A 13 -21.68 -19.95 21.84
C LEU A 13 -20.27 -19.61 21.30
N ILE A 14 -19.45 -20.63 21.03
CA ILE A 14 -18.07 -20.47 20.52
C ILE A 14 -18.05 -19.82 19.12
N PRO A 15 -18.86 -20.25 18.13
CA PRO A 15 -18.94 -19.57 16.83
C PRO A 15 -19.43 -18.13 16.93
N GLY A 16 -20.44 -17.86 17.77
CA GLY A 16 -21.01 -16.52 17.93
C GLY A 16 -20.01 -15.51 18.52
N PHE A 17 -19.23 -15.94 19.51
CA PHE A 17 -18.16 -15.12 20.07
C PHE A 17 -17.04 -14.86 19.04
N LEU A 18 -16.63 -15.89 18.28
CA LEU A 18 -15.62 -15.77 17.23
C LEU A 18 -16.04 -14.76 16.15
N VAL A 19 -17.30 -14.85 15.67
CA VAL A 19 -17.85 -13.90 14.70
C VAL A 19 -17.84 -12.47 15.25
N THR A 20 -18.17 -12.29 16.53
CA THR A 20 -18.20 -10.98 17.18
C THR A 20 -16.79 -10.38 17.31
N VAL A 21 -15.80 -11.19 17.71
CA VAL A 21 -14.40 -10.75 17.80
C VAL A 21 -13.82 -10.42 16.43
N VAL A 22 -14.12 -11.24 15.41
CA VAL A 22 -13.69 -10.97 14.02
C VAL A 22 -14.36 -9.71 13.48
N ALA A 23 -15.66 -9.51 13.70
CA ALA A 23 -16.36 -8.29 13.30
C ALA A 23 -15.80 -7.05 14.00
N ALA A 24 -15.54 -7.13 15.32
CA ALA A 24 -14.92 -6.05 16.08
C ALA A 24 -13.49 -5.75 15.62
N TYR A 25 -12.70 -6.78 15.27
CA TYR A 25 -11.37 -6.63 14.70
C TYR A 25 -11.41 -5.98 13.31
N LEU A 26 -12.33 -6.40 12.43
CA LEU A 26 -12.52 -5.81 11.11
C LEU A 26 -12.99 -4.35 11.20
N LEU A 27 -13.88 -4.03 12.13
CA LEU A 27 -14.33 -2.66 12.43
C LEU A 27 -13.20 -1.81 13.04
N GLY A 28 -12.40 -2.39 13.93
CA GLY A 28 -11.21 -1.74 14.52
C GLY A 28 -10.12 -1.45 13.49
N ALA A 29 -9.84 -2.40 12.59
CA ALA A 29 -8.93 -2.26 11.46
C ALA A 29 -9.39 -1.17 10.48
N ARG A 30 -10.71 -1.06 10.25
CA ARG A 30 -11.32 -0.01 9.43
C ARG A 30 -11.14 1.40 10.04
N ASN A 31 -11.09 1.51 11.37
CA ASN A 31 -10.79 2.78 12.05
C ASN A 31 -9.30 3.12 12.13
N GLY A 32 -8.42 2.12 12.07
CA GLY A 32 -6.97 2.30 11.92
C GLY A 32 -6.60 2.92 10.56
N GLY A 33 -7.18 2.39 9.48
CA GLY A 33 -7.00 2.93 8.12
C GLY A 33 -7.48 4.38 7.97
N ARG A 34 -8.59 4.74 8.62
CA ARG A 34 -9.09 6.14 8.64
C ARG A 34 -8.13 7.13 9.30
N ARG A 35 -7.32 6.71 10.27
CA ARG A 35 -6.31 7.58 10.91
C ARG A 35 -5.10 7.81 10.01
N VAL A 36 -4.69 6.80 9.25
CA VAL A 36 -3.60 6.88 8.27
C VAL A 36 -4.03 7.70 7.05
N LEU A 37 -5.24 7.43 6.51
CA LEU A 37 -5.84 8.20 5.41
C LEU A 37 -6.02 9.68 5.76
N ARG A 38 -6.43 10.02 6.99
CA ARG A 38 -6.48 11.42 7.48
C ARG A 38 -5.10 12.06 7.65
N ARG A 39 -4.03 11.28 7.76
CA ARG A 39 -2.65 11.78 7.83
C ARG A 39 -2.12 12.05 6.43
N LEU A 40 -2.42 11.18 5.47
CA LEU A 40 -2.11 11.36 4.05
C LEU A 40 -2.91 12.54 3.43
N HIS A 41 -4.21 12.66 3.74
CA HIS A 41 -5.00 13.83 3.36
C HIS A 41 -4.44 15.14 3.93
N ARG A 42 -3.85 15.12 5.13
CA ARG A 42 -3.20 16.31 5.71
C ARG A 42 -1.87 16.66 5.05
N PHE A 43 -1.15 15.68 4.52
CA PHE A 43 0.03 15.95 3.68
C PHE A 43 -0.36 16.62 2.36
N SER A 44 -1.46 16.17 1.74
CA SER A 44 -2.04 16.82 0.55
C SER A 44 -2.57 18.24 0.85
N ASN A 45 -3.28 18.42 1.98
CA ASN A 45 -3.90 19.71 2.33
C ASN A 45 -2.92 20.82 2.73
N ASN A 46 -1.71 20.51 3.21
CA ASN A 46 -0.74 21.55 3.54
C ASN A 46 -0.19 22.30 2.31
N HIS A 47 -0.53 21.85 1.09
CA HIS A 47 -0.17 22.49 -0.17
C HIS A 47 -1.39 22.86 -1.04
N ALA A 48 -2.62 22.74 -0.53
CA ALA A 48 -3.82 23.10 -1.28
C ALA A 48 -4.16 24.59 -1.08
N PRO A 49 -4.19 25.43 -2.14
CA PRO A 49 -4.75 26.77 -2.03
C PRO A 49 -6.24 26.69 -1.64
N ALA A 50 -6.68 27.60 -0.78
CA ALA A 50 -8.04 27.63 -0.28
C ALA A 50 -9.08 27.80 -1.41
N GLY A 51 -9.89 26.77 -1.64
CA GLY A 51 -10.96 26.77 -2.64
C GLY A 51 -11.20 25.36 -3.18
N MET A 52 -12.07 24.58 -2.53
CA MET A 52 -12.46 23.25 -3.05
C MET A 52 -13.40 23.42 -4.25
N GLU A 53 -12.82 23.44 -5.44
CA GLU A 53 -13.51 23.12 -6.69
C GLU A 53 -13.48 21.59 -6.88
N GLU A 54 -14.56 21.00 -7.39
CA GLU A 54 -14.64 19.56 -7.67
C GLU A 54 -13.42 19.11 -8.50
N VAL A 55 -12.65 18.18 -7.95
CA VAL A 55 -11.40 17.73 -8.55
C VAL A 55 -11.74 16.86 -9.77
N PRO A 56 -11.22 17.18 -10.97
CA PRO A 56 -11.39 16.32 -12.14
C PRO A 56 -10.90 14.92 -11.83
N ALA A 57 -11.66 13.91 -12.27
CA ALA A 57 -11.11 12.56 -12.37
C ALA A 57 -9.77 12.64 -13.14
N ASP A 58 -8.84 11.73 -12.85
CA ASP A 58 -7.54 11.62 -13.51
C ASP A 58 -6.47 12.67 -13.14
N ARG A 59 -6.70 13.52 -12.13
CA ARG A 59 -5.70 14.51 -11.68
C ARG A 59 -4.36 13.90 -11.22
N TYR A 60 -4.38 12.72 -10.62
CA TYR A 60 -3.21 12.09 -10.02
C TYR A 60 -2.81 10.82 -10.76
N ARG A 61 -1.50 10.57 -10.89
CA ARG A 61 -0.91 9.38 -11.51
C ARG A 61 0.21 8.81 -10.64
N ALA A 62 0.14 7.51 -10.39
CA ALA A 62 1.21 6.76 -9.75
C ALA A 62 2.13 6.08 -10.77
N ALA A 63 3.40 5.88 -10.40
CA ALA A 63 4.27 4.88 -11.01
C ALA A 63 4.52 3.72 -10.03
N LEU A 64 4.50 2.50 -10.52
CA LEU A 64 4.86 1.29 -9.79
C LEU A 64 6.16 0.73 -10.39
N VAL A 65 7.25 0.83 -9.67
CA VAL A 65 8.53 0.18 -10.00
C VAL A 65 8.56 -1.17 -9.31
N ILE A 66 8.48 -2.27 -10.08
CA ILE A 66 8.26 -3.61 -9.54
C ILE A 66 9.28 -4.62 -10.03
N ASN A 67 9.75 -5.49 -9.14
CA ASN A 67 10.56 -6.63 -9.54
C ASN A 67 9.67 -7.80 -10.03
N PRO A 68 9.69 -8.14 -11.33
CA PRO A 68 8.78 -9.13 -11.91
C PRO A 68 9.06 -10.56 -11.43
N THR A 69 10.28 -10.83 -10.92
CA THR A 69 10.69 -12.16 -10.45
C THR A 69 10.11 -12.51 -9.08
N LYS A 70 9.56 -11.53 -8.35
CA LYS A 70 9.02 -11.76 -7.01
C LYS A 70 7.61 -12.36 -7.07
N ALA A 71 7.35 -13.27 -6.13
CA ALA A 71 6.01 -13.80 -5.94
C ALA A 71 5.01 -12.65 -5.72
N ASN A 72 3.83 -12.77 -6.31
CA ASN A 72 2.75 -11.76 -6.28
C ASN A 72 2.96 -10.48 -7.10
N ALA A 73 4.02 -10.35 -7.91
CA ALA A 73 4.22 -9.14 -8.73
C ALA A 73 3.00 -8.79 -9.62
N LYS A 74 2.43 -9.80 -10.29
CA LYS A 74 1.21 -9.64 -11.11
C LYS A 74 -0.01 -9.19 -10.28
N ASN A 75 -0.15 -9.72 -9.06
CA ASN A 75 -1.27 -9.37 -8.18
C ASN A 75 -1.13 -7.93 -7.67
N ILE A 76 0.08 -7.48 -7.37
CA ILE A 76 0.36 -6.11 -6.94
C ILE A 76 0.06 -5.13 -8.08
N ALA A 77 0.53 -5.42 -9.30
CA ALA A 77 0.22 -4.62 -10.48
C ALA A 77 -1.29 -4.51 -10.72
N ALA A 78 -2.03 -5.63 -10.62
CA ALA A 78 -3.48 -5.64 -10.76
C ALA A 78 -4.18 -4.85 -9.64
N THR A 79 -3.70 -4.98 -8.40
CA THR A 79 -4.23 -4.26 -7.24
C THR A 79 -4.01 -2.76 -7.36
N ALA A 80 -2.81 -2.32 -7.77
CA ALA A 80 -2.49 -0.92 -8.00
C ALA A 80 -3.41 -0.31 -9.07
N LYS A 81 -3.66 -1.02 -10.18
CA LYS A 81 -4.62 -0.60 -11.21
C LYS A 81 -6.04 -0.46 -10.65
N ALA A 82 -6.48 -1.44 -9.85
CA ALA A 82 -7.81 -1.42 -9.26
C ALA A 82 -7.99 -0.25 -8.26
N ILE A 83 -6.97 0.02 -7.45
CA ILE A 83 -7.00 1.10 -6.46
C ILE A 83 -6.95 2.47 -7.14
N CYS A 84 -6.06 2.68 -8.12
CA CYS A 84 -6.05 3.93 -8.89
C CYS A 84 -7.41 4.20 -9.52
N ARG A 85 -8.03 3.18 -10.13
CA ARG A 85 -9.38 3.31 -10.69
C ARG A 85 -10.43 3.64 -9.64
N PHE A 86 -10.39 2.97 -8.48
CA PHE A 86 -11.36 3.19 -7.40
C PHE A 86 -11.26 4.60 -6.80
N GLU A 87 -10.04 5.13 -6.70
CA GLU A 87 -9.75 6.49 -6.18
C GLU A 87 -9.87 7.58 -7.26
N GLY A 88 -10.22 7.24 -8.51
CA GLY A 88 -10.36 8.20 -9.60
C GLY A 88 -9.03 8.75 -10.15
N TRP A 89 -7.93 8.04 -9.92
CA TRP A 89 -6.60 8.38 -10.45
C TRP A 89 -6.44 7.86 -11.88
N ALA A 90 -5.52 8.45 -12.62
CA ALA A 90 -5.10 7.92 -13.90
C ALA A 90 -4.53 6.50 -13.72
N PRO A 91 -4.63 5.62 -14.75
CA PRO A 91 -4.00 4.31 -14.69
C PRO A 91 -2.50 4.43 -14.35
N PRO A 92 -1.98 3.59 -13.42
CA PRO A 92 -0.61 3.70 -12.99
C PRO A 92 0.33 3.29 -14.13
N LEU A 93 1.47 3.97 -14.22
CA LEU A 93 2.58 3.51 -15.03
C LEU A 93 3.27 2.36 -14.30
N ILE A 94 3.66 1.31 -15.02
CA ILE A 94 4.31 0.14 -14.43
C ILE A 94 5.65 -0.02 -15.11
N PHE A 95 6.70 0.03 -14.30
CA PHE A 95 8.08 -0.15 -14.74
C PHE A 95 8.64 -1.40 -14.05
N GLU A 96 9.19 -2.31 -14.83
CA GLU A 96 9.77 -3.55 -14.29
C GLU A 96 11.28 -3.37 -14.10
N THR A 97 11.80 -3.85 -12.96
CA THR A 97 13.25 -3.90 -12.74
C THR A 97 13.87 -5.06 -13.53
N THR A 98 15.13 -4.93 -13.92
CA THR A 98 15.90 -6.00 -14.57
C THR A 98 17.05 -6.48 -13.67
N LEU A 99 17.92 -7.36 -14.18
CA LEU A 99 19.14 -7.75 -13.46
C LEU A 99 20.17 -6.61 -13.46
N GLU A 100 20.16 -5.80 -14.51
CA GLU A 100 21.06 -4.68 -14.75
C GLU A 100 20.56 -3.39 -14.11
N ASP A 101 19.24 -3.24 -13.96
CA ASP A 101 18.61 -2.11 -13.27
C ASP A 101 17.72 -2.59 -12.11
N ALA A 102 18.20 -2.38 -10.88
CA ALA A 102 17.45 -2.71 -9.68
C ALA A 102 16.22 -1.83 -9.43
N GLY A 103 16.05 -0.74 -10.19
CA GLY A 103 14.91 0.18 -10.14
C GLY A 103 15.27 1.66 -10.20
N GLU A 104 16.54 2.02 -10.37
CA GLU A 104 16.99 3.41 -10.45
C GLU A 104 16.62 4.03 -11.80
N GLY A 105 16.89 3.32 -12.90
CA GLY A 105 16.49 3.75 -14.25
C GLY A 105 14.97 3.83 -14.37
N ALA A 106 14.27 2.77 -13.97
CA ALA A 106 12.82 2.73 -13.90
C ALA A 106 12.20 3.89 -13.09
N ALA A 107 12.83 4.31 -11.99
CA ALA A 107 12.37 5.44 -11.19
C ALA A 107 12.62 6.79 -11.89
N ASN A 108 13.74 6.95 -12.59
CA ASN A 108 14.00 8.14 -13.39
C ASN A 108 13.00 8.30 -14.53
N GLU A 109 12.68 7.21 -15.25
CA GLU A 109 11.63 7.23 -16.28
C GLU A 109 10.26 7.63 -15.70
N ALA A 110 9.94 7.18 -14.48
CA ALA A 110 8.73 7.59 -13.79
C ALA A 110 8.72 9.09 -13.45
N LEU A 111 9.84 9.64 -13.00
CA LEU A 111 9.99 11.07 -12.71
C LEU A 111 9.87 11.93 -13.97
N GLU A 112 10.48 11.50 -15.08
CA GLU A 112 10.37 12.15 -16.38
C GLU A 112 8.92 12.15 -16.90
N ALA A 113 8.17 11.09 -16.60
CA ALA A 113 6.74 11.00 -16.92
C ALA A 113 5.85 11.91 -16.04
N GLY A 114 6.42 12.64 -15.07
CA GLY A 114 5.71 13.62 -14.26
C GLY A 114 4.68 13.02 -13.31
N VAL A 115 4.95 11.83 -12.76
CA VAL A 115 4.03 11.17 -11.82
C VAL A 115 4.00 11.87 -10.45
N ASP A 116 2.86 11.77 -9.78
CA ASP A 116 2.64 12.35 -8.46
C ASP A 116 3.21 11.51 -7.32
N VAL A 117 3.47 10.22 -7.56
CA VAL A 117 4.05 9.29 -6.58
C VAL A 117 4.75 8.13 -7.28
N VAL A 118 5.89 7.71 -6.75
CA VAL A 118 6.58 6.48 -7.16
C VAL A 118 6.46 5.43 -6.07
N ILE A 119 6.02 4.23 -6.42
CA ILE A 119 5.84 3.11 -5.51
C ILE A 119 6.90 2.05 -5.84
N ALA A 120 7.82 1.79 -4.92
CA ALA A 120 8.81 0.73 -5.05
C ALA A 120 8.27 -0.59 -4.51
N ALA A 121 8.12 -1.59 -5.37
CA ALA A 121 7.65 -2.92 -5.05
C ALA A 121 8.75 -3.97 -5.26
N GLY A 122 9.46 -4.31 -4.19
CA GLY A 122 10.63 -5.17 -4.30
C GLY A 122 11.30 -5.46 -2.97
N GLY A 123 12.50 -6.05 -3.03
CA GLY A 123 13.35 -6.22 -1.85
C GLY A 123 14.12 -4.94 -1.52
N ASP A 124 14.97 -5.00 -0.50
CA ASP A 124 15.77 -3.86 -0.04
C ASP A 124 16.62 -3.22 -1.16
N GLY A 125 17.12 -4.01 -2.11
CA GLY A 125 17.87 -3.52 -3.26
C GLY A 125 17.04 -2.61 -4.17
N THR A 126 15.80 -3.03 -4.51
CA THR A 126 14.89 -2.22 -5.32
C THR A 126 14.43 -0.97 -4.57
N ILE A 127 14.09 -1.11 -3.29
CA ILE A 127 13.66 0.03 -2.47
C ILE A 127 14.79 1.06 -2.38
N ARG A 128 16.03 0.62 -2.13
CA ARG A 128 17.19 1.51 -2.08
C ARG A 128 17.48 2.19 -3.43
N ALA A 129 17.40 1.45 -4.53
CA ALA A 129 17.64 1.99 -5.88
C ALA A 129 16.63 3.08 -6.22
N VAL A 130 15.34 2.83 -5.99
CA VAL A 130 14.28 3.82 -6.21
C VAL A 130 14.45 5.03 -5.28
N ALA A 131 14.75 4.82 -4.00
CA ALA A 131 15.00 5.92 -3.06
C ALA A 131 16.20 6.79 -3.48
N SER A 132 17.24 6.18 -4.06
CA SER A 132 18.40 6.89 -4.61
C SER A 132 17.98 7.82 -5.75
N ALA A 133 17.21 7.31 -6.72
CA ALA A 133 16.69 8.11 -7.85
C ALA A 133 15.81 9.29 -7.39
N LEU A 134 15.01 9.09 -6.34
CA LEU A 134 14.12 10.12 -5.82
C LEU A 134 14.82 11.16 -4.92
N THR A 135 16.09 10.96 -4.59
CA THR A 135 16.84 11.89 -3.72
C THR A 135 16.95 13.26 -4.37
N GLY A 136 16.53 14.31 -3.63
CA GLY A 136 16.53 15.68 -4.14
C GLY A 136 15.29 16.05 -4.96
N THR A 137 14.35 15.12 -5.14
CA THR A 137 13.06 15.40 -5.78
C THR A 137 11.98 15.71 -4.74
N ALA A 138 10.89 16.34 -5.16
CA ALA A 138 9.70 16.55 -4.33
C ALA A 138 8.70 15.38 -4.44
N THR A 139 8.96 14.39 -5.31
CA THR A 139 8.04 13.30 -5.60
C THR A 139 8.03 12.32 -4.42
N PRO A 140 6.88 12.08 -3.78
CA PRO A 140 6.78 11.14 -2.68
C PRO A 140 7.04 9.70 -3.13
N MET A 141 7.55 8.89 -2.19
CA MET A 141 7.82 7.47 -2.39
C MET A 141 6.91 6.60 -1.52
N GLY A 142 6.25 5.62 -2.14
CA GLY A 142 5.60 4.49 -1.48
C GLY A 142 6.46 3.23 -1.51
N ILE A 143 6.28 2.33 -0.54
CA ILE A 143 7.07 1.09 -0.44
C ILE A 143 6.14 -0.11 -0.28
N ILE A 144 6.29 -1.10 -1.15
CA ILE A 144 5.67 -2.43 -1.04
C ILE A 144 6.80 -3.45 -0.87
N PRO A 145 7.04 -3.93 0.37
CA PRO A 145 8.16 -4.83 0.64
C PRO A 145 7.85 -6.24 0.13
N MET A 146 8.65 -6.73 -0.82
CA MET A 146 8.52 -8.05 -1.47
C MET A 146 9.75 -8.95 -1.29
N GLY A 147 10.66 -8.62 -0.36
CA GLY A 147 11.83 -9.42 -0.02
C GLY A 147 11.59 -10.42 1.11
N THR A 148 12.44 -11.45 1.19
CA THR A 148 12.46 -12.40 2.31
C THR A 148 13.11 -11.83 3.58
N GLY A 149 14.09 -10.94 3.42
CA GLY A 149 14.78 -10.26 4.53
C GLY A 149 14.11 -8.95 4.97
N ASN A 150 13.71 -8.10 4.02
CA ASN A 150 13.03 -6.81 4.23
C ASN A 150 13.68 -5.97 5.34
N LEU A 151 15.01 -5.94 5.44
CA LEU A 151 15.72 -5.32 6.55
C LEU A 151 15.47 -3.81 6.60
N LEU A 152 15.39 -3.16 5.44
CA LEU A 152 15.07 -1.74 5.36
C LEU A 152 13.64 -1.48 5.78
N ALA A 153 12.70 -2.30 5.31
CA ALA A 153 11.29 -2.16 5.66
C ALA A 153 11.04 -2.44 7.16
N ARG A 154 11.79 -3.35 7.78
CA ARG A 154 11.78 -3.58 9.24
C ARG A 154 12.30 -2.39 10.02
N ASN A 155 13.42 -1.82 9.57
CA ASN A 155 14.00 -0.63 10.20
C ASN A 155 13.10 0.61 10.05
N LEU A 156 12.16 0.60 9.10
CA LEU A 156 11.15 1.63 8.88
C LEU A 156 9.78 1.28 9.48
N ASP A 157 9.68 0.23 10.30
CA ASP A 157 8.43 -0.27 10.91
C ASP A 157 7.27 -0.51 9.91
N LEU A 158 7.59 -0.93 8.69
CA LEU A 158 6.58 -1.27 7.67
C LEU A 158 5.95 -2.63 7.96
N VAL A 159 4.65 -2.76 7.69
CA VAL A 159 3.90 -4.03 7.81
C VAL A 159 4.34 -4.99 6.71
N LEU A 160 4.95 -6.12 7.07
CA LEU A 160 5.59 -7.05 6.12
C LEU A 160 4.76 -8.29 5.82
N ASP A 161 3.80 -8.62 6.68
CA ASP A 161 2.95 -9.80 6.59
C ASP A 161 1.75 -9.61 5.65
N LYS A 162 1.48 -8.37 5.22
CA LYS A 162 0.31 -8.00 4.41
C LYS A 162 0.65 -6.92 3.37
N PRO A 163 1.44 -7.23 2.33
CA PRO A 163 1.85 -6.27 1.31
C PRO A 163 0.68 -5.61 0.57
N GLU A 164 -0.47 -6.27 0.49
CA GLU A 164 -1.71 -5.71 -0.04
C GLU A 164 -2.25 -4.52 0.79
N TRP A 165 -1.81 -4.35 2.03
CA TRP A 165 -2.14 -3.19 2.86
C TRP A 165 -1.29 -1.96 2.52
N ALA A 166 -0.12 -2.14 1.91
CA ALA A 166 0.73 -1.04 1.50
C ALA A 166 0.18 -0.28 0.27
N ILE A 167 -0.76 -0.89 -0.44
CA ILE A 167 -1.39 -0.30 -1.63
C ILE A 167 -2.70 0.44 -1.27
N ARG A 168 -3.20 0.28 -0.04
CA ARG A 168 -4.56 0.68 0.37
C ARG A 168 -4.62 2.00 1.14
#